data_AF-A0A2V6HHR6-F1
#
_entry.id   AF-A0A2V6HHR6-F1
#
_cell.length_a   1.000
_cell.length_b   1.000
_cell.length_c   1.000
_cell.angle_alpha   90.00
_cell.angle_beta   90.00
_cell.angle_gamma   90.00
#
_symmetry.space_group_name_H-M   'P 1'
#
loop_
_entity.id
_entity.type
_entity.pdbx_description
1 polymer ?
#
loop_
_entity_poly.entity_id
_entity_poly.type
_entity_poly.pdbx_seq_one_letter_code
_entity_poly.pdbx_strand_id
1 'polypeptide(L)'
;MALIRCYECGKEISSLATACPSCGAPPRPAIVPPPLPTQARPASRAKQLSWGTIALLTGVVLVLVIRGVTHQPNTPSVAASPTPATAESATRTSPPIETASESSPSPTATETPTAESATTSSPPIETASESSPSPTATETPYASDASVATAPPPRATYQVIGIPPGDYLNVREGAGSDYQVVTKLEPGTGGILLGTKRIANGATTWQEITVHGQTGWVNAA
;
A
#
# COMPACT_ATOMS: atom_id res chain seq x y z
N MET A 1 -40.81 25.26 8.13
CA MET A 1 -39.86 25.18 6.99
C MET A 1 -38.58 25.87 7.44
N ALA A 2 -37.43 25.22 7.37
CA ALA A 2 -36.17 25.85 7.73
C ALA A 2 -35.66 26.69 6.55
N LEU A 3 -35.26 27.93 6.82
CA LEU A 3 -34.51 28.72 5.85
C LEU A 3 -33.02 28.43 6.00
N ILE A 4 -32.34 28.23 4.89
CA ILE A 4 -30.89 28.08 4.79
C ILE A 4 -30.31 29.22 3.97
N ARG A 5 -29.03 29.55 4.16
CA ARG A 5 -28.35 30.57 3.34
C ARG A 5 -27.69 29.91 2.14
N CYS A 6 -27.88 30.49 0.95
CA CYS A 6 -27.15 30.08 -0.24
C CYS A 6 -25.65 30.34 -0.05
N TYR A 7 -24.81 29.34 -0.38
CA TYR A 7 -23.36 29.44 -0.20
C TYR A 7 -22.67 30.36 -1.21
N GLU A 8 -23.34 30.71 -2.31
CA GLU A 8 -22.79 31.63 -3.31
C GLU A 8 -23.23 33.07 -3.05
N CYS A 9 -24.54 33.30 -2.96
CA CYS A 9 -25.08 34.66 -2.91
C CYS A 9 -25.53 35.10 -1.51
N GLY A 10 -25.46 34.24 -0.50
CA GLY A 10 -25.77 34.56 0.90
C GLY A 10 -27.24 34.80 1.24
N LYS A 11 -28.14 34.77 0.24
CA LYS A 11 -29.59 34.97 0.43
C LYS A 11 -30.24 33.75 1.07
N GLU A 12 -31.31 34.01 1.81
CA GLU A 12 -32.10 32.97 2.46
C GLU A 12 -32.99 32.25 1.44
N ILE A 13 -32.95 30.92 1.47
CA ILE A 13 -33.71 30.03 0.59
C ILE A 13 -34.33 28.91 1.42
N SER A 14 -35.39 28.29 0.90
CA SER A 14 -36.01 27.13 1.54
C SER A 14 -35.08 25.92 1.52
N SER A 15 -35.04 25.13 2.60
CA SER A 15 -34.30 23.86 2.66
C SER A 15 -34.80 22.78 1.69
N LEU A 16 -35.92 23.02 0.99
CA LEU A 16 -36.49 22.13 -0.02
C LEU A 16 -36.23 22.61 -1.46
N ALA A 17 -35.56 23.75 -1.66
CA ALA A 17 -35.32 24.30 -2.98
C ALA A 17 -34.28 23.48 -3.76
N THR A 18 -34.64 23.04 -4.97
CA THR A 18 -33.74 22.35 -5.91
C THR A 18 -32.60 23.26 -6.41
N ALA A 19 -32.77 24.58 -6.34
CA ALA A 19 -31.72 25.57 -6.65
C ALA A 19 -32.03 26.91 -5.96
N CYS A 20 -31.01 27.74 -5.77
CA CYS A 20 -31.18 29.10 -5.29
C CYS A 20 -31.88 29.97 -6.35
N PRO A 21 -33.03 30.60 -6.08
CA PRO A 21 -33.75 31.44 -7.06
C PRO A 21 -33.00 32.75 -7.39
N SER A 22 -31.99 33.13 -6.60
CA SER A 22 -31.22 34.36 -6.84
C SER A 22 -29.96 34.17 -7.68
N CYS A 23 -29.34 32.99 -7.67
CA CYS A 23 -28.09 32.75 -8.40
C CYS A 23 -28.02 31.42 -9.15
N GLY A 24 -29.01 30.54 -9.00
CA GLY A 24 -29.04 29.24 -9.68
C GLY A 24 -28.19 28.14 -9.04
N ALA A 25 -27.44 28.44 -7.97
CA ALA A 25 -26.60 27.45 -7.31
C ALA A 25 -27.42 26.27 -6.74
N PRO A 26 -27.00 25.01 -6.96
CA PRO A 26 -27.69 23.84 -6.42
C PRO A 26 -27.53 23.75 -4.89
N PRO A 27 -28.43 23.08 -4.16
CA PRO A 27 -28.25 22.83 -2.74
C PRO A 27 -27.00 21.98 -2.52
N ARG A 28 -26.17 22.33 -1.53
CA ARG A 28 -25.08 21.45 -1.11
C ARG A 28 -25.68 20.12 -0.68
N PRO A 29 -25.15 18.97 -1.14
CA PRO A 29 -25.55 17.68 -0.61
C PRO A 29 -25.34 17.74 0.91
N ALA A 30 -26.42 17.59 1.68
CA ALA A 30 -26.29 17.37 3.09
C ALA A 30 -25.46 16.08 3.23
N ILE A 31 -24.24 16.21 3.75
CA ILE A 31 -23.46 15.08 4.22
C ILE A 31 -24.34 14.47 5.31
N VAL A 32 -25.11 13.44 4.95
CA VAL A 32 -25.83 12.64 5.93
C VAL A 32 -24.74 12.10 6.85
N PRO A 33 -24.70 12.49 8.14
CA PRO A 33 -23.70 11.94 9.03
C PRO A 33 -23.85 10.42 9.01
N PRO A 34 -22.76 9.66 8.84
CA PRO A 34 -22.83 8.21 8.88
C PRO A 34 -23.49 7.80 10.20
N PRO A 35 -24.34 6.75 10.20
CA PRO A 35 -24.93 6.24 11.43
C PRO A 35 -23.81 5.98 12.43
N LEU A 36 -23.99 6.50 13.65
CA LEU A 36 -23.04 6.34 14.75
C LEU A 36 -22.61 4.87 14.84
N PRO A 37 -21.31 4.56 14.86
CA PRO A 37 -20.88 3.18 14.99
C PRO A 37 -21.37 2.64 16.34
N THR A 38 -22.23 1.62 16.26
CA THR A 38 -22.60 0.78 17.40
C THR A 38 -21.31 0.29 18.05
N GLN A 39 -21.04 0.77 19.27
CA GLN A 39 -19.83 0.46 20.01
C GLN A 39 -19.76 -1.06 20.23
N ALA A 40 -18.91 -1.74 19.47
CA ALA A 40 -18.65 -3.16 19.66
C ALA A 40 -17.99 -3.35 21.04
N ARG A 41 -18.64 -4.19 21.84
CA ARG A 41 -18.21 -4.64 23.17
C ARG A 41 -16.73 -5.11 23.10
N PRO A 42 -15.85 -4.69 24.03
CA PRO A 42 -14.48 -5.17 24.02
C PRO A 42 -14.47 -6.68 24.30
N ALA A 43 -14.04 -7.45 23.30
CA ALA A 43 -13.74 -8.86 23.44
C ALA A 43 -12.59 -9.00 24.45
N SER A 44 -12.77 -9.95 25.37
CA SER A 44 -11.92 -10.23 26.51
C SER A 44 -10.44 -10.30 26.17
N ARG A 45 -9.64 -9.61 27.00
CA ARG A 45 -8.19 -9.63 27.09
C ARG A 45 -7.66 -11.04 27.35
N ALA A 46 -7.56 -11.86 26.32
CA ALA A 46 -6.97 -13.19 26.39
C ALA A 46 -5.44 -13.08 26.31
N LYS A 47 -4.83 -13.11 27.50
CA LYS A 47 -3.46 -13.54 27.83
C LYS A 47 -2.40 -13.31 26.73
N GLN A 48 -1.85 -12.09 26.74
CA GLN A 48 -0.52 -11.79 26.23
C GLN A 48 0.51 -12.57 27.07
N LEU A 49 0.73 -13.85 26.76
CA LEU A 49 1.99 -14.49 27.12
C LEU A 49 3.01 -13.92 26.14
N SER A 50 3.75 -12.93 26.65
CA SER A 50 4.78 -12.17 25.95
C SER A 50 5.68 -13.08 25.12
N TRP A 51 5.58 -12.98 23.80
CA TRP A 51 6.49 -13.65 22.85
C TRP A 51 7.98 -13.44 23.23
N GLY A 52 8.28 -12.29 23.88
CA GLY A 52 9.60 -11.97 24.42
C GLY A 52 10.11 -12.92 25.50
N THR A 53 9.27 -13.50 26.37
CA THR A 53 9.75 -14.44 27.41
C THR A 53 10.09 -15.80 26.82
N ILE A 54 9.35 -16.25 25.80
CA ILE A 54 9.66 -17.49 25.08
C ILE A 54 10.98 -17.33 24.33
N ALA A 55 11.18 -16.21 23.62
CA ALA A 55 12.43 -15.94 22.91
C ALA A 55 13.66 -15.82 23.84
N LEU A 56 13.48 -15.26 25.04
CA LEU A 56 14.56 -15.10 26.01
C LEU A 56 14.94 -16.43 26.66
N LEU A 57 13.96 -17.27 27.00
CA LEU A 57 14.22 -18.62 27.52
C LEU A 57 14.87 -19.53 26.46
N THR A 58 14.40 -19.50 25.21
CA THR A 58 15.01 -20.30 24.14
C THR A 58 16.44 -19.84 23.84
N GLY A 59 16.70 -18.53 23.83
CA GLY A 59 18.05 -17.98 23.67
C GLY A 59 19.01 -18.40 24.78
N VAL A 60 18.59 -18.34 26.04
CA VAL A 60 19.43 -18.75 27.19
C VAL A 60 19.76 -20.24 27.15
N VAL A 61 18.78 -21.10 26.85
CA VAL A 61 19.01 -22.54 26.72
C VAL A 61 19.97 -22.85 25.57
N LEU A 62 19.81 -22.18 24.43
CA LEU A 62 20.71 -22.36 23.29
C LEU A 62 22.17 -21.99 23.64
N VAL A 63 22.38 -20.89 24.37
CA VAL A 63 23.72 -20.47 24.81
C VAL A 63 24.35 -21.48 25.77
N LEU A 64 23.55 -22.05 26.70
CA LEU A 64 24.05 -23.07 27.63
C LEU A 64 24.43 -24.38 26.93
N VAL A 65 23.65 -24.80 25.92
CA VAL A 65 23.97 -25.99 25.11
C VAL A 65 25.25 -25.77 24.29
N ILE A 66 25.41 -24.60 23.65
CA ILE A 66 26.64 -24.28 22.91
C ILE A 66 27.84 -24.30 23.84
N ARG A 67 27.77 -23.67 25.02
CA ARG A 67 28.87 -23.71 25.99
C ARG A 67 29.16 -25.14 26.48
N GLY A 68 28.13 -25.93 26.76
CA GLY A 68 28.27 -27.33 27.17
C GLY A 68 28.92 -28.22 26.10
N VAL A 69 28.60 -27.99 24.82
CA VAL A 69 29.19 -28.74 23.69
C VAL A 69 30.63 -28.30 23.40
N THR A 70 30.97 -27.02 23.62
CA THR A 70 32.34 -26.51 23.40
C THR A 70 33.30 -26.77 24.56
N HIS A 71 32.80 -27.08 25.76
CA HIS A 71 33.64 -27.47 26.89
C HIS A 71 33.87 -28.98 26.88
N GLN A 72 34.72 -29.47 25.99
CA GLN A 72 35.44 -30.72 26.25
C GLN A 72 36.45 -30.46 27.38
N PRO A 73 36.39 -31.17 28.51
CA PRO A 73 37.50 -31.16 29.45
C PRO A 73 38.69 -31.84 28.75
N ASN A 74 39.75 -31.08 28.54
CA ASN A 74 41.03 -31.60 28.07
C ASN A 74 41.55 -32.65 29.06
N THR A 75 41.31 -33.93 28.80
CA THR A 75 42.01 -35.03 29.48
C THR A 75 43.21 -35.45 28.62
N PRO A 76 44.46 -35.24 29.09
CA PRO A 76 45.64 -35.74 28.40
C PRO A 76 45.75 -37.27 28.50
N SER A 77 45.76 -37.90 27.32
CA SER A 77 46.53 -39.08 26.93
C SER A 77 47.06 -40.01 28.02
N VAL A 78 46.48 -41.21 28.12
CA VAL A 78 47.24 -42.44 28.40
C VAL A 78 46.86 -43.48 27.37
N ALA A 79 47.88 -43.92 26.63
CA ALA A 79 47.82 -44.97 25.63
C ALA A 79 47.65 -46.35 26.27
N ALA A 80 46.76 -47.17 25.71
CA ALA A 80 46.89 -48.63 25.68
C ALA A 80 45.91 -49.23 24.64
N SER A 81 46.47 -49.70 23.52
CA SER A 81 45.94 -50.82 22.70
C SER A 81 46.11 -52.15 23.48
N PRO A 82 45.57 -53.33 23.09
CA PRO A 82 45.05 -53.74 21.76
C PRO A 82 43.74 -54.61 21.71
N THR A 83 42.97 -54.46 20.62
CA THR A 83 42.39 -55.53 19.73
C THR A 83 41.36 -56.56 20.33
N PRO A 84 40.74 -57.50 19.55
CA PRO A 84 39.39 -57.39 18.96
C PRO A 84 38.45 -58.59 19.24
N ALA A 85 37.17 -58.46 18.88
CA ALA A 85 36.21 -59.53 18.50
C ALA A 85 34.79 -58.94 18.51
N THR A 86 33.74 -59.40 17.84
CA THR A 86 33.44 -60.30 16.71
C THR A 86 31.90 -60.42 16.76
N ALA A 87 31.25 -60.63 15.60
CA ALA A 87 29.86 -61.11 15.43
C ALA A 87 28.73 -60.11 15.76
N GLU A 88 27.57 -60.09 15.10
CA GLU A 88 26.96 -60.77 13.94
C GLU A 88 25.70 -59.92 13.64
N SER A 89 25.44 -59.49 12.41
CA SER A 89 24.67 -60.16 11.36
C SER A 89 23.24 -60.62 11.73
N ALA A 90 22.28 -59.99 11.02
CA ALA A 90 21.02 -60.51 10.48
C ALA A 90 19.80 -60.77 11.39
N THR A 91 18.66 -60.20 10.96
CA THR A 91 17.37 -60.88 10.63
C THR A 91 16.23 -59.86 10.82
N ARG A 92 15.75 -59.19 9.77
CA ARG A 92 14.73 -59.64 8.79
C ARG A 92 13.43 -60.12 9.44
N THR A 93 12.45 -59.23 9.59
CA THR A 93 11.03 -59.61 9.49
C THR A 93 10.19 -58.43 9.01
N SER A 94 9.61 -58.58 7.83
CA SER A 94 8.46 -57.83 7.30
C SER A 94 7.34 -58.87 7.07
N PRO A 95 6.16 -58.51 6.52
CA PRO A 95 5.08 -57.59 6.91
C PRO A 95 3.80 -58.46 7.10
N PRO A 96 2.55 -58.19 6.63
CA PRO A 96 1.80 -56.98 6.22
C PRO A 96 0.39 -56.90 6.86
N ILE A 97 -0.38 -55.79 6.68
CA ILE A 97 -1.87 -55.68 6.55
C ILE A 97 -2.12 -54.23 6.05
N GLU A 98 -2.36 -53.92 4.77
CA GLU A 98 -3.59 -54.06 3.95
C GLU A 98 -4.85 -53.46 4.60
N THR A 99 -5.39 -52.35 4.11
CA THR A 99 -6.81 -52.21 3.68
C THR A 99 -7.01 -50.85 3.03
N ALA A 100 -7.60 -50.87 1.85
CA ALA A 100 -7.97 -49.76 0.99
C ALA A 100 -9.16 -48.94 1.52
N SER A 101 -9.32 -47.72 1.01
CA SER A 101 -10.64 -47.15 0.70
C SER A 101 -10.51 -46.04 -0.35
N GLU A 102 -10.84 -46.47 -1.56
CA GLU A 102 -11.23 -45.73 -2.74
C GLU A 102 -12.50 -44.91 -2.48
N SER A 103 -12.62 -43.69 -3.03
CA SER A 103 -13.89 -43.13 -3.55
C SER A 103 -13.65 -41.77 -4.21
N SER A 104 -13.64 -41.78 -5.54
CA SER A 104 -14.08 -40.68 -6.40
C SER A 104 -15.56 -40.96 -6.74
N PRO A 105 -16.44 -39.95 -6.95
CA PRO A 105 -16.57 -39.38 -8.30
C PRO A 105 -17.09 -37.91 -8.38
N SER A 106 -16.81 -37.28 -9.53
CA SER A 106 -17.51 -36.11 -10.11
C SER A 106 -18.87 -36.54 -10.72
N PRO A 107 -19.89 -35.69 -10.98
CA PRO A 107 -19.96 -34.96 -12.27
C PRO A 107 -20.89 -33.70 -12.38
N THR A 108 -20.93 -33.13 -13.59
CA THR A 108 -22.04 -32.37 -14.26
C THR A 108 -22.05 -30.84 -14.07
N ALA A 109 -21.62 -29.98 -15.01
CA ALA A 109 -22.02 -29.68 -16.41
C ALA A 109 -23.10 -28.58 -16.54
N THR A 110 -23.09 -27.87 -17.69
CA THR A 110 -24.24 -27.16 -18.35
C THR A 110 -24.34 -25.67 -17.89
N GLU A 111 -24.29 -24.58 -18.68
CA GLU A 111 -24.41 -24.30 -20.14
C GLU A 111 -23.83 -22.93 -20.57
N THR A 112 -23.59 -22.86 -21.88
CA THR A 112 -23.46 -21.68 -22.78
C THR A 112 -24.82 -20.96 -22.98
N PRO A 113 -24.83 -19.62 -23.16
CA PRO A 113 -25.21 -19.03 -24.47
C PRO A 113 -24.26 -17.86 -24.85
N THR A 114 -23.67 -17.78 -26.05
CA THR A 114 -24.22 -17.30 -27.34
C THR A 114 -24.99 -15.98 -27.28
N ALA A 115 -24.34 -14.89 -27.73
CA ALA A 115 -24.84 -13.81 -28.59
C ALA A 115 -23.78 -12.68 -28.59
N GLU A 116 -23.08 -12.38 -29.68
CA GLU A 116 -23.52 -11.65 -30.88
C GLU A 116 -23.35 -10.11 -30.74
N SER A 117 -22.45 -9.59 -31.60
CA SER A 117 -22.43 -8.28 -32.27
C SER A 117 -22.77 -7.00 -31.48
N ALA A 118 -21.85 -6.02 -31.51
CA ALA A 118 -21.87 -4.94 -32.52
C ALA A 118 -20.97 -3.76 -32.12
N THR A 119 -20.18 -3.30 -33.10
CA THR A 119 -19.91 -1.89 -33.44
C THR A 119 -19.62 -0.92 -32.30
N THR A 120 -18.32 -0.67 -32.04
CA THR A 120 -17.88 0.61 -31.48
C THR A 120 -17.62 1.57 -32.65
N SER A 121 -18.47 2.60 -32.73
CA SER A 121 -18.33 3.74 -33.62
C SER A 121 -17.16 4.60 -33.16
N SER A 122 -16.16 4.77 -34.01
CA SER A 122 -15.16 5.83 -33.90
C SER A 122 -15.80 7.17 -34.26
N PRO A 123 -15.66 8.24 -33.45
CA PRO A 123 -15.90 9.60 -33.93
C PRO A 123 -14.73 10.06 -34.81
N PRO A 124 -14.97 10.75 -35.93
CA PRO A 124 -13.95 11.56 -36.58
C PRO A 124 -13.98 12.95 -35.93
N ILE A 125 -12.92 13.33 -35.21
CA ILE A 125 -12.73 14.74 -34.87
C ILE A 125 -11.74 15.35 -35.86
N GLU A 126 -12.35 16.16 -36.71
CA GLU A 126 -11.85 17.37 -37.34
C GLU A 126 -10.49 17.90 -36.87
N THR A 127 -9.65 18.12 -37.88
CA THR A 127 -9.19 19.46 -38.25
C THR A 127 -8.71 20.37 -37.12
N ALA A 128 -7.39 20.49 -37.00
CA ALA A 128 -6.77 21.77 -36.68
C ALA A 128 -5.50 21.94 -37.51
N SER A 129 -5.62 22.79 -38.51
CA SER A 129 -4.55 23.32 -39.35
C SER A 129 -3.52 24.08 -38.52
N GLU A 130 -2.27 23.68 -38.71
CA GLU A 130 -1.13 24.51 -39.08
C GLU A 130 -1.36 26.04 -39.15
N SER A 131 -0.72 26.78 -38.23
CA SER A 131 -0.07 28.06 -38.55
C SER A 131 0.81 28.54 -37.40
N SER A 132 2.10 28.35 -37.58
CA SER A 132 3.15 29.22 -37.03
C SER A 132 3.76 29.93 -38.24
N PRO A 133 3.94 31.26 -38.19
CA PRO A 133 5.32 31.70 -37.98
C PRO A 133 5.49 32.99 -37.14
N SER A 134 6.54 32.95 -36.31
CA SER A 134 7.59 33.96 -36.08
C SER A 134 7.25 35.46 -36.01
N PRO A 135 7.64 36.15 -34.92
CA PRO A 135 8.06 37.53 -35.00
C PRO A 135 9.59 37.63 -35.16
N THR A 136 10.01 38.12 -36.32
CA THR A 136 11.34 38.72 -36.55
C THR A 136 11.28 40.20 -36.23
N ALA A 137 12.26 40.67 -35.45
CA ALA A 137 12.87 42.02 -35.36
C ALA A 137 13.18 42.31 -33.88
N THR A 138 14.28 42.91 -33.44
CA THR A 138 15.51 43.43 -34.05
C THR A 138 16.45 43.74 -32.87
N GLU A 139 17.75 43.63 -33.09
CA GLU A 139 18.86 43.88 -32.17
C GLU A 139 18.80 45.17 -31.32
N THR A 140 19.35 45.10 -30.11
CA THR A 140 20.32 46.10 -29.62
C THR A 140 21.28 45.41 -28.65
N PRO A 141 22.62 45.50 -28.83
CA PRO A 141 23.59 44.82 -27.98
C PRO A 141 23.94 45.71 -26.79
N TYR A 142 23.52 45.31 -25.59
CA TYR A 142 24.08 45.84 -24.35
C TYR A 142 24.79 44.72 -23.62
N ALA A 143 26.12 44.76 -23.70
CA ALA A 143 26.98 44.10 -22.75
C ALA A 143 26.69 44.66 -21.36
N SER A 144 26.26 43.79 -20.46
CA SER A 144 26.25 44.02 -19.01
C SER A 144 26.62 42.70 -18.38
N ASP A 145 27.92 42.54 -18.15
CA ASP A 145 28.51 41.49 -17.35
C ASP A 145 27.98 41.64 -15.90
N ALA A 146 26.96 40.86 -15.58
CA ALA A 146 26.47 40.64 -14.24
C ALA A 146 26.14 39.16 -14.15
N SER A 147 27.05 38.39 -13.56
CA SER A 147 26.85 36.98 -13.23
C SER A 147 25.67 36.84 -12.26
N VAL A 148 24.47 36.79 -12.83
CA VAL A 148 23.26 36.37 -12.12
C VAL A 148 23.31 34.85 -12.11
N ALA A 149 23.68 34.29 -10.97
CA ALA A 149 23.45 32.89 -10.70
C ALA A 149 21.93 32.64 -10.82
N THR A 150 21.52 32.00 -11.92
CA THR A 150 20.14 31.58 -12.15
C THR A 150 19.69 30.72 -10.98
N ALA A 151 18.85 31.28 -10.10
CA ALA A 151 18.20 30.50 -9.06
C ALA A 151 17.32 29.43 -9.73
N PRO A 152 17.38 28.16 -9.29
CA PRO A 152 16.53 27.12 -9.85
C PRO A 152 15.06 27.45 -9.63
N PRO A 153 14.18 27.11 -10.59
CA PRO A 153 12.75 27.38 -10.46
C PRO A 153 12.18 26.71 -9.20
N PRO A 154 11.19 27.34 -8.54
CA PRO A 154 10.54 26.74 -7.37
C PRO A 154 9.87 25.43 -7.78
N ARG A 155 10.10 24.37 -6.99
CA ARG A 155 9.42 23.08 -7.20
C ARG A 155 7.99 23.19 -6.69
N ALA A 156 7.03 22.75 -7.51
CA ALA A 156 5.65 22.65 -7.06
C ALA A 156 5.54 21.61 -5.93
N THR A 157 4.85 21.99 -4.86
CA THR A 157 4.49 21.09 -3.75
C THR A 157 2.99 20.79 -3.79
N TYR A 158 2.64 19.60 -3.32
CA TYR A 158 1.27 19.09 -3.30
C TYR A 158 0.74 19.05 -1.87
N GLN A 159 -0.59 18.92 -1.77
CA GLN A 159 -1.33 18.79 -0.53
C GLN A 159 -2.30 17.61 -0.60
N VAL A 160 -2.49 16.91 0.53
CA VAL A 160 -3.49 15.85 0.66
C VAL A 160 -4.88 16.46 0.74
N ILE A 161 -5.77 16.08 -0.18
CA ILE A 161 -7.17 16.51 -0.23
C ILE A 161 -8.10 15.30 -0.36
N GLY A 162 -9.39 15.48 -0.06
CA GLY A 162 -10.41 14.44 -0.27
C GLY A 162 -10.46 13.33 0.78
N ILE A 163 -9.71 13.47 1.89
CA ILE A 163 -9.73 12.54 3.02
C ILE A 163 -10.60 13.11 4.15
N PRO A 164 -11.58 12.36 4.69
CA PRO A 164 -12.40 12.81 5.82
C PRO A 164 -11.56 13.14 7.07
N PRO A 165 -12.03 14.06 7.93
CA PRO A 165 -11.40 14.30 9.22
C PRO A 165 -11.34 13.01 10.06
N GLY A 166 -10.16 12.67 10.56
CA GLY A 166 -9.92 11.44 11.33
C GLY A 166 -9.39 10.26 10.51
N ASP A 167 -9.41 10.35 9.18
CA ASP A 167 -8.75 9.40 8.27
C ASP A 167 -7.36 9.90 7.83
N TYR A 168 -6.65 9.08 7.04
CA TYR A 168 -5.29 9.38 6.59
C TYR A 168 -4.94 8.73 5.24
N LEU A 169 -3.98 9.34 4.54
CA LEU A 169 -3.29 8.72 3.41
C LEU A 169 -2.08 7.93 3.92
N ASN A 170 -1.97 6.65 3.57
CA ASN A 170 -0.80 5.86 3.91
C ASN A 170 0.34 6.10 2.92
N VAL A 171 1.53 6.37 3.44
CA VAL A 171 2.80 6.36 2.69
C VAL A 171 3.52 5.06 3.03
N ARG A 172 3.86 4.28 2.02
CA ARG A 172 4.45 2.95 2.16
C ARG A 172 5.91 2.91 1.71
N GLU A 173 6.65 1.93 2.18
CA GLU A 173 8.07 1.74 1.81
C GLU A 173 8.25 1.38 0.32
N GLY A 174 7.27 0.71 -0.27
CA GLY A 174 7.28 0.29 -1.67
C GLY A 174 5.94 0.44 -2.37
N ALA A 175 5.97 0.25 -3.69
CA ALA A 175 4.85 0.39 -4.61
C ALA A 175 3.88 -0.81 -4.53
N GLY A 176 3.24 -1.00 -3.38
CA GLY A 176 2.32 -2.11 -3.14
C GLY A 176 1.66 -2.05 -1.77
N SER A 177 0.51 -2.73 -1.62
CA SER A 177 -0.26 -2.78 -0.36
C SER A 177 0.36 -3.71 0.69
N ASP A 178 1.26 -4.58 0.25
CA ASP A 178 2.05 -5.54 1.04
C ASP A 178 3.25 -4.87 1.74
N TYR A 179 3.71 -3.71 1.26
CA TYR A 179 4.78 -2.94 1.89
C TYR A 179 4.31 -2.24 3.16
N GLN A 180 5.21 -2.08 4.12
CA GLN A 180 4.91 -1.44 5.39
C GLN A 180 4.56 0.04 5.23
N VAL A 181 3.66 0.53 6.09
CA VAL A 181 3.34 1.96 6.18
C VAL A 181 4.45 2.65 6.98
N VAL A 182 5.16 3.57 6.33
CA VAL A 182 6.27 4.32 6.92
C VAL A 182 5.83 5.67 7.48
N THR A 183 4.71 6.21 6.99
CA THR A 183 4.11 7.47 7.45
C THR A 183 2.61 7.50 7.12
N LYS A 184 1.86 8.29 7.88
CA LYS A 184 0.46 8.61 7.61
C LYS A 184 0.32 10.12 7.41
N LEU A 185 -0.38 10.54 6.36
CA LEU A 185 -0.61 11.95 6.07
C LEU A 185 -2.06 12.29 6.38
N GLU A 186 -2.25 13.32 7.20
CA GLU A 186 -3.56 13.85 7.55
C GLU A 186 -4.13 14.67 6.39
N PRO A 187 -5.47 14.87 6.34
CA PRO A 187 -6.09 15.80 5.41
C PRO A 187 -5.45 17.20 5.52
N GLY A 188 -5.10 17.80 4.39
CA GLY A 188 -4.46 19.13 4.36
C GLY A 188 -2.94 19.10 4.56
N THR A 189 -2.30 17.95 4.76
CA THR A 189 -0.83 17.87 4.82
C THR A 189 -0.23 18.36 3.50
N GLY A 190 0.55 19.44 3.55
CA GLY A 190 1.20 20.06 2.40
C GLY A 190 2.70 19.77 2.31
N GLY A 191 3.40 20.42 1.38
CA GLY A 191 4.85 20.29 1.23
C GLY A 191 5.29 18.95 0.64
N ILE A 192 4.38 18.24 -0.03
CA ILE A 192 4.65 16.94 -0.65
C ILE A 192 5.30 17.17 -2.00
N LEU A 193 6.45 16.55 -2.22
CA LEU A 193 7.13 16.54 -3.51
C LEU A 193 6.79 15.23 -4.23
N LEU A 194 6.43 15.31 -5.51
CA LEU A 194 6.32 14.10 -6.33
C LEU A 194 7.72 13.63 -6.72
N GLY A 195 7.97 12.34 -6.49
CA GLY A 195 9.09 11.63 -7.08
C GLY A 195 8.89 11.44 -8.58
N THR A 196 9.96 11.05 -9.27
CA THR A 196 9.92 10.82 -10.72
C THR A 196 9.34 9.44 -11.07
N LYS A 197 9.16 8.57 -10.08
CA LYS A 197 8.71 7.20 -10.30
C LYS A 197 7.21 7.05 -10.09
N ARG A 198 6.58 6.36 -11.04
CA ARG A 198 5.20 5.92 -10.98
C ARG A 198 5.14 4.47 -11.49
N ILE A 199 4.59 3.57 -10.70
CA ILE A 199 4.64 2.12 -10.97
C ILE A 199 3.23 1.54 -10.86
N ALA A 200 2.81 0.77 -11.85
CA ALA A 200 1.61 -0.05 -11.76
C ALA A 200 1.93 -1.37 -11.04
N ASN A 201 1.10 -1.73 -10.05
CA ASN A 201 1.14 -3.02 -9.36
C ASN A 201 -0.30 -3.56 -9.27
N GLY A 202 -0.58 -4.56 -10.12
CA GLY A 202 -1.94 -5.05 -10.34
C GLY A 202 -2.84 -3.96 -10.94
N ALA A 203 -4.03 -3.78 -10.36
CA ALA A 203 -4.98 -2.73 -10.75
C ALA A 203 -4.64 -1.35 -10.17
N THR A 204 -3.58 -1.24 -9.38
CA THR A 204 -3.26 -0.05 -8.59
C THR A 204 -2.04 0.65 -9.16
N THR A 205 -2.09 1.97 -9.30
CA THR A 205 -0.90 2.78 -9.62
C THR A 205 -0.34 3.39 -8.36
N TRP A 206 0.98 3.34 -8.18
CA TRP A 206 1.70 3.88 -7.05
C TRP A 206 2.58 5.04 -7.48
N GLN A 207 2.56 6.12 -6.72
CA GLN A 207 3.36 7.32 -6.95
C GLN A 207 4.38 7.46 -5.82
N GLU A 208 5.66 7.59 -6.19
CA GLU A 208 6.71 7.94 -5.24
C GLU A 208 6.52 9.40 -4.82
N ILE A 209 6.62 9.67 -3.53
CA ILE A 209 6.56 11.02 -2.95
C ILE A 209 7.65 11.21 -1.91
N THR A 210 8.02 12.45 -1.66
CA THR A 210 8.86 12.85 -0.52
C THR A 210 8.10 13.88 0.31
N VAL A 211 8.01 13.63 1.62
CA VAL A 211 7.31 14.49 2.57
C VAL A 211 8.10 14.52 3.87
N HIS A 212 8.35 15.71 4.41
CA HIS A 212 9.20 15.91 5.59
C HIS A 212 10.60 15.24 5.48
N GLY A 213 11.15 15.12 4.27
CA GLY A 213 12.43 14.46 4.01
C GLY A 213 12.39 12.93 3.95
N GLN A 214 11.21 12.32 4.13
CA GLN A 214 11.01 10.88 4.02
C GLN A 214 10.37 10.54 2.66
N THR A 215 10.99 9.62 1.91
CA THR A 215 10.48 9.12 0.64
C THR A 215 9.66 7.85 0.86
N GLY A 216 8.56 7.72 0.14
CA GLY A 216 7.75 6.51 0.10
C GLY A 216 6.72 6.55 -1.02
N TRP A 217 5.75 5.64 -0.98
CA TRP A 217 4.80 5.39 -2.05
C TRP A 217 3.37 5.55 -1.57
N VAL A 218 2.59 6.30 -2.34
CA VAL A 218 1.15 6.44 -2.13
C VAL A 218 0.38 5.80 -3.27
N ASN A 219 -0.83 5.35 -2.97
CA ASN A 219 -1.76 4.90 -4.00
C ASN A 219 -2.25 6.13 -4.80
N ALA A 220 -2.08 6.08 -6.11
CA ALA A 220 -2.44 7.09 -7.10
C ALA A 220 -3.34 6.52 -8.21
N ALA A 221 -4.05 5.43 -7.89
CA ALA A 221 -5.02 4.73 -8.74
C ALA A 221 -6.37 5.47 -8.78
#